data_AF-A0A4Y2MQQ6-F1
#
_entry.id   AF-A0A4Y2MQQ6-F1
#
_cell.length_a   1.000
_cell.length_b   1.000
_cell.length_c   1.000
_cell.angle_alpha   90.00
_cell.angle_beta   90.00
_cell.angle_gamma   90.00
#
_symmetry.space_group_name_H-M   'P 1'
#
loop_
_entity.id
_entity.type
_entity.pdbx_description
1 polymer ?
#
loop_
_entity_poly.entity_id
_entity_poly.type
_entity_poly.pdbx_seq_one_letter_code
_entity_poly.pdbx_strand_id
1 'polypeptide(L)' 'MAIQNSNLLPSFVNKVVKIVEDETFVRSNLKSVSDVYSWIEEYGRTSDTKWDLRSSRPSGTRLVCWEVALIISNHYLLED' A
#
# COMPACT_ATOMS: atom_id res chain seq x y z
N MET A 1 0.65 -1.59 -17.67
CA MET A 1 1.88 -2.21 -18.22
C MET A 1 2.04 -3.56 -17.54
N ALA A 2 1.94 -4.68 -18.26
CA ALA A 2 1.95 -6.01 -17.64
C ALA A 2 3.37 -6.36 -17.19
N ILE A 3 3.55 -6.64 -15.90
CA ILE A 3 4.84 -7.08 -15.34
C ILE A 3 5.14 -8.45 -15.94
N GLN A 4 6.17 -8.56 -16.79
CA GLN A 4 6.56 -9.84 -17.36
C GLN A 4 7.11 -10.77 -16.28
N ASN A 5 6.46 -11.91 -16.10
CA ASN A 5 6.73 -12.88 -15.03
C ASN A 5 7.95 -13.77 -15.27
N SER A 6 8.56 -13.71 -16.46
CA SER A 6 9.48 -14.74 -16.95
C SER A 6 10.91 -14.70 -16.38
N ASN A 7 11.29 -13.73 -15.54
CA ASN A 7 12.67 -13.57 -15.06
C ASN A 7 12.84 -13.49 -13.52
N LEU A 8 11.84 -13.93 -12.74
CA LEU A 8 11.98 -13.82 -11.29
C LEU A 8 12.72 -14.99 -10.65
N LEU A 9 13.69 -14.64 -9.81
CA LEU A 9 14.23 -15.56 -8.81
C LEU A 9 13.13 -15.95 -7.81
N PRO A 10 12.98 -17.25 -7.46
CA PRO A 10 11.96 -17.74 -6.53
C PRO A 10 12.02 -17.11 -5.12
N SER A 11 13.15 -16.49 -4.77
CA SER A 11 13.50 -15.99 -3.45
C SER A 11 13.48 -14.47 -3.30
N PHE A 12 12.94 -13.71 -4.27
CA PHE A 12 12.91 -12.26 -4.11
C PHE A 12 12.02 -11.86 -2.91
N VAL A 13 12.47 -10.89 -2.08
CA VAL A 13 11.75 -10.43 -0.88
C VAL A 13 10.86 -9.25 -1.25
N ASN A 14 11.47 -8.08 -1.49
CA ASN A 14 10.82 -6.87 -1.99
C ASN A 14 11.76 -6.24 -3.02
N LYS A 15 11.27 -5.84 -4.20
CA LYS A 15 12.06 -5.16 -5.23
C LYS A 15 11.28 -4.00 -5.84
N VAL A 16 11.94 -2.85 -5.97
CA VAL A 16 11.45 -1.76 -6.81
C VAL A 16 11.62 -2.19 -8.28
N VAL A 17 10.52 -2.31 -9.00
CA VAL A 17 10.49 -2.73 -10.40
C VAL A 17 10.66 -1.54 -11.33
N LYS A 18 9.99 -0.43 -10.99
CA LYS A 18 10.00 0.79 -11.79
C LYS A 18 9.69 1.98 -10.89
N ILE A 19 10.31 3.11 -11.18
CA ILE A 19 9.92 4.41 -10.65
C ILE A 19 9.49 5.24 -11.86
N VAL A 20 8.29 5.81 -11.82
CA VAL A 20 7.74 6.67 -12.86
C VAL A 20 7.20 7.91 -12.18
N GLU A 21 7.87 9.06 -12.36
CA GLU A 21 7.48 10.31 -11.72
C GLU A 21 7.28 10.09 -10.20
N ASP A 22 6.06 10.26 -9.69
CA ASP A 22 5.70 10.09 -8.27
C ASP A 22 5.21 8.68 -7.92
N GLU A 23 5.16 7.76 -8.89
CA GLU A 23 4.71 6.38 -8.70
C GLU A 23 5.90 5.42 -8.59
N THR A 24 6.01 4.75 -7.43
CA THR A 24 6.97 3.66 -7.21
C THR A 24 6.27 2.30 -7.30
N PHE A 25 6.64 1.50 -8.29
CA PHE A 25 6.13 0.14 -8.47
C PHE A 25 7.01 -0.84 -7.70
N VAL A 26 6.52 -1.28 -6.53
CA VAL A 26 7.16 -2.32 -5.73
C VAL A 26 6.54 -3.68 -6.03
N ARG A 27 7.38 -4.70 -6.17
CA ARG A 27 6.97 -6.10 -6.22
C ARG A 27 7.46 -6.81 -4.97
N SER A 28 6.54 -7.49 -4.29
CA SER A 28 6.78 -8.17 -3.02
C SER A 28 6.32 -9.62 -3.08
N ASN A 29 7.05 -10.53 -2.43
CA ASN A 29 6.74 -11.95 -2.36
C ASN A 29 5.99 -12.30 -1.07
N LEU A 30 4.88 -11.60 -0.83
CA LEU A 30 4.05 -11.76 0.37
C LEU A 30 3.28 -13.10 0.27
N LYS A 31 3.48 -13.98 1.24
CA LYS A 31 2.85 -15.31 1.31
C LYS A 31 1.83 -15.43 2.43
N SER A 32 1.92 -14.55 3.42
CA SER A 32 1.07 -14.57 4.60
C SER A 32 0.54 -13.18 4.96
N VAL A 33 -0.50 -13.15 5.79
CA VAL A 33 -1.00 -11.88 6.37
C VAL A 33 0.09 -11.23 7.23
N SER A 34 0.94 -12.02 7.92
CA SER A 34 2.08 -11.49 8.67
C SER A 34 3.08 -10.77 7.76
N ASP A 35 3.32 -11.30 6.55
CA ASP A 35 4.24 -10.69 5.59
C ASP A 35 3.71 -9.32 5.14
N VAL A 36 2.39 -9.22 4.99
CA VAL A 36 1.70 -7.94 4.68
C VAL A 36 1.97 -6.93 5.79
N TYR A 37 1.77 -7.30 7.07
CA TYR A 37 2.06 -6.42 8.20
C TYR A 37 3.52 -5.94 8.22
N SER A 38 4.48 -6.86 8.08
CA SER A 38 5.91 -6.52 8.07
C SER A 38 6.28 -5.61 6.89
N TRP A 39 5.70 -5.84 5.71
CA TRP A 39 5.95 -5.00 4.53
C TRP A 39 5.44 -3.57 4.74
N ILE A 40 4.26 -3.41 5.33
CA ILE A 40 3.68 -2.09 5.61
C ILE A 40 4.52 -1.31 6.61
N GLU A 41 4.96 -1.98 7.68
CA GLU A 41 5.81 -1.37 8.70
C GLU A 41 7.15 -0.90 8.09
N GLU A 42 7.79 -1.76 7.29
CA GLU A 42 9.04 -1.43 6.61
C GLU A 42 8.84 -0.27 5.63
N TYR A 43 7.82 -0.35 4.76
CA TYR A 43 7.53 0.65 3.75
C TYR A 43 7.18 2.00 4.38
N GLY A 44 6.31 2.01 5.39
CA GLY A 44 5.94 3.21 6.13
C GLY A 44 7.14 3.89 6.77
N ARG A 45 8.00 3.11 7.44
CA ARG A 45 9.24 3.63 8.02
C ARG A 45 10.20 4.23 6.97
N THR A 46 10.36 3.57 5.82
CA THR A 46 11.27 4.05 4.76
C THR A 46 10.73 5.28 4.03
N SER A 47 9.42 5.40 3.89
CA SER A 47 8.76 6.53 3.22
C SER A 47 8.32 7.65 4.17
N ASP A 48 8.62 7.54 5.47
CA ASP A 48 8.12 8.44 6.53
C ASP A 48 6.60 8.65 6.48
N THR A 49 5.87 7.58 6.16
CA THR A 49 4.41 7.56 6.13
C THR A 49 3.87 6.57 7.15
N LYS A 50 2.75 6.91 7.78
CA LYS A 50 2.05 5.97 8.67
C LYS A 50 1.02 5.21 7.85
N TRP A 51 0.86 3.92 8.10
CA TRP A 51 -0.13 3.09 7.40
C TRP A 51 -0.99 2.37 8.42
N ASP A 52 -2.27 2.23 8.11
CA ASP A 52 -3.30 1.68 8.98
C ASP A 52 -4.18 0.67 8.23
N LEU A 53 -4.70 -0.32 8.97
CA LEU A 53 -5.56 -1.36 8.45
C LEU A 53 -6.99 -1.11 8.91
N ARG A 54 -7.83 -0.65 7.99
CA ARG A 54 -9.23 -0.35 8.29
C ARG A 54 -10.11 -1.50 7.84
N SER A 55 -10.71 -2.18 8.80
CA SER A 55 -11.75 -3.18 8.54
C SER A 55 -13.14 -2.56 8.65
N SER A 56 -14.03 -2.94 7.74
CA SER A 56 -15.42 -2.53 7.73
C SER A 56 -16.30 -3.65 7.19
N ARG A 57 -17.57 -3.67 7.58
CA ARG A 57 -18.57 -4.56 6.99
C ARG A 57 -19.53 -3.70 6.15
N PRO A 58 -19.93 -4.12 4.94
CA PRO A 58 -19.55 -5.35 4.24
C PRO A 58 -18.19 -5.30 3.53
N SER A 59 -17.49 -4.16 3.53
CA SER A 59 -16.41 -3.84 2.59
C SER A 59 -15.04 -4.50 2.84
N GLY A 60 -14.90 -5.31 3.89
CA GLY A 60 -13.66 -6.00 4.23
C GLY A 60 -12.58 -5.07 4.80
N THR A 61 -11.33 -5.53 4.74
CA THR A 61 -10.15 -4.83 5.27
C THR A 61 -9.36 -4.15 4.15
N ARG A 62 -9.06 -2.87 4.32
CA ARG A 62 -8.25 -2.06 3.40
C ARG A 62 -7.02 -1.47 4.09
N LEU A 63 -5.97 -1.28 3.31
CA LEU A 63 -4.75 -0.56 3.71
C LEU A 63 -4.90 0.93 3.40
N VAL A 64 -4.57 1.78 4.36
CA VAL A 64 -4.78 3.23 4.25
C VAL A 64 -3.53 3.96 4.75
N CYS A 65 -2.98 4.86 3.94
CA CYS A 65 -1.90 5.75 4.37
C CYS A 65 -2.47 6.90 5.21
N TRP A 66 -1.85 7.17 6.35
CA TRP A 66 -1.93 8.39 7.15
C TRP A 66 -0.78 9.30 6.71
N GLU A 67 -0.99 10.08 5.67
CA GLU A 67 -0.30 11.37 5.56
C GLU A 67 -0.96 12.33 6.55
N VAL A 68 -0.17 13.21 7.18
CA VAL A 68 -0.66 14.23 8.12
C VAL A 68 -1.90 14.93 7.54
N ALA A 69 -3.08 14.63 8.11
CA ALA A 69 -4.35 15.31 7.95
C ALA A 69 -4.52 16.24 6.73
N LEU A 70 -4.74 15.67 5.54
CA LEU A 70 -5.76 16.22 4.64
C LEU A 70 -6.99 15.32 4.76
N ILE A 71 -7.69 15.51 5.90
CA ILE A 71 -9.13 15.31 5.93
C ILE A 71 -9.70 16.35 4.97
N ILE A 72 -9.71 16.06 3.66
CA ILE A 72 -10.86 16.46 2.85
C ILE A 72 -11.93 15.46 3.28
N SER A 73 -12.54 15.74 4.43
CA SER A 73 -13.94 15.41 4.58
C SER A 73 -14.58 16.08 3.39
N ASN A 74 -14.94 15.31 2.37
CA ASN A 74 -16.00 15.70 1.46
C ASN A 74 -17.27 15.76 2.30
N HIS A 75 -17.37 16.85 3.05
CA HIS A 75 -18.59 17.40 3.58
C HIS A 75 -19.25 18.14 2.41
N TYR A 76 -19.51 17.44 1.30
CA TYR A 76 -20.47 17.92 0.34
C TYR A 76 -21.85 17.58 0.90
N LEU A 77 -22.44 18.61 1.51
CA LEU A 77 -23.82 19.01 1.31
C LEU A 77 -24.89 17.93 1.59
N LEU A 78 -25.35 17.91 2.83
CA LEU A 78 -26.78 17.77 3.10
C LEU A 78 -27.18 19.00 3.93
N GLU A 79 -27.28 20.13 3.23
CA GLU A 79 -28.34 21.09 3.53
C GLU A 79 -29.53 20.66 2.67
N ASP A 80 -30.57 20.18 3.34
CA ASP A 80 -31.98 20.46 3.07
C ASP A 80 -32.74 20.27 4.40
#